data_AF-A0A8T3L0I9-F1
#
_entry.id   AF-A0A8T3L0I9-F1
#
_cell.length_a   1.000
_cell.length_b   1.000
_cell.length_c   1.000
_cell.angle_alpha   90.00
_cell.angle_beta   90.00
_cell.angle_gamma   90.00
#
_symmetry.space_group_name_H-M   'P 1'
#
loop_
_entity.id
_entity.type
_entity.pdbx_description
1 polymer ?
#
loop_
_entity_poly.entity_id
_entity_poly.type
_entity_poly.pdbx_seq_one_letter_code
_entity_poly.pdbx_strand_id
1 'polypeptide(L)'
;MKNVLGLICLVAMDNNIPMKPFEEIQWPKDVDWEKLDQDAAKLSIPEAETFCNGELQEAQAISDKYGLHLLSNTLNDIFDGHLYDVFYYS
;
A
#
# COMPACT_ATOMS: atom_id res chain seq x y z
N MET A 1 -4.57 6.34 -10.90
CA MET A 1 -3.41 5.72 -10.20
C MET A 1 -2.75 6.68 -9.20
N LYS A 2 -3.45 7.72 -8.70
CA LYS A 2 -2.88 8.72 -7.78
C LYS A 2 -3.07 8.33 -6.31
N ASN A 3 -4.16 7.63 -6.00
CA ASN A 3 -4.52 7.27 -4.63
C ASN A 3 -3.66 6.11 -4.14
N VAL A 4 -3.50 5.07 -4.96
CA VAL A 4 -2.62 3.92 -4.63
C VAL A 4 -1.16 4.36 -4.47
N LEU A 5 -0.70 5.30 -5.30
CA LEU A 5 0.63 5.91 -5.16
C LEU A 5 0.78 6.63 -3.82
N GLY A 6 -0.26 7.35 -3.38
CA GLY A 6 -0.29 8.02 -2.09
C GLY A 6 -0.15 7.05 -0.91
N LEU A 7 -0.84 5.90 -0.97
CA LEU A 7 -0.71 4.84 0.04
C LEU A 7 0.72 4.27 0.09
N ILE A 8 1.31 4.00 -1.07
CA ILE A 8 2.69 3.51 -1.17
C ILE A 8 3.66 4.54 -0.57
N CYS A 9 3.49 5.84 -0.85
CA CYS A 9 4.33 6.89 -0.27
C CYS A 9 4.17 6.98 1.25
N LEU A 10 2.95 6.84 1.80
CA LEU A 10 2.71 6.86 3.24
C LEU A 10 3.46 5.74 3.95
N VAL A 11 3.37 4.52 3.39
CA VAL A 11 4.12 3.35 3.82
C VAL A 11 5.63 3.63 3.82
N ALA A 12 6.14 4.17 2.72
CA ALA A 12 7.56 4.48 2.55
C ALA A 12 8.08 5.47 3.58
N MET A 13 7.34 6.57 3.77
CA MET A 13 7.73 7.66 4.65
C MET A 13 7.71 7.24 6.12
N ASP A 14 6.68 6.52 6.54
CA ASP A 14 6.52 6.11 7.94
C ASP A 14 7.55 5.05 8.35
N ASN A 15 7.89 4.13 7.44
CA ASN A 15 8.87 3.08 7.68
C ASN A 15 10.30 3.47 7.29
N ASN A 16 10.50 4.72 6.86
CA ASN A 16 11.79 5.23 6.36
C ASN A 16 12.41 4.34 5.28
N ILE A 17 11.57 3.80 4.38
CA ILE A 17 11.96 2.92 3.28
C ILE A 17 12.23 3.79 2.04
N PRO A 18 13.44 3.72 1.45
CA PRO A 18 13.72 4.44 0.23
C PRO A 18 12.90 3.86 -0.95
N MET A 19 12.23 4.74 -1.69
CA MET A 19 11.57 4.38 -2.94
C MET A 19 12.47 4.67 -4.14
N LYS A 20 12.38 3.82 -5.17
CA LYS A 20 12.92 4.16 -6.49
C LYS A 20 12.22 5.42 -7.05
N PRO A 21 12.90 6.20 -7.90
CA PRO A 21 12.24 7.22 -8.71
C PRO A 21 11.03 6.63 -9.46
N PHE A 22 9.92 7.37 -9.56
CA PHE A 22 8.67 6.83 -10.12
C PHE A 22 8.83 6.29 -11.54
N GLU A 23 9.68 6.93 -12.33
CA GLU A 23 10.07 6.55 -13.69
C GLU A 23 10.85 5.22 -13.76
N GLU A 24 11.45 4.77 -12.66
CA GLU A 24 12.22 3.52 -12.55
C GLU A 24 11.43 2.38 -11.87
N ILE A 25 10.25 2.67 -11.31
CA ILE A 25 9.39 1.64 -10.70
C ILE A 25 8.87 0.70 -11.79
N GLN A 26 9.19 -0.58 -11.67
CA GLN A 26 8.60 -1.63 -12.48
C GLN A 26 7.28 -2.06 -11.88
N TRP A 27 6.17 -1.56 -12.43
CA TRP A 27 4.84 -1.92 -11.98
C TRP A 27 4.48 -3.36 -12.39
N PRO A 28 4.15 -4.26 -11.44
CA PRO A 28 3.63 -5.59 -11.74
C PRO A 28 2.48 -5.58 -12.75
N LYS A 29 2.55 -6.42 -13.79
CA LYS A 29 1.57 -6.42 -14.91
C LYS A 29 0.32 -7.25 -14.61
N ASP A 30 0.39 -8.13 -13.63
CA ASP A 30 -0.66 -9.01 -13.15
C ASP A 30 -1.53 -8.37 -12.06
N VAL A 31 -1.27 -7.10 -11.75
CA VAL A 31 -2.03 -6.31 -10.77
C VAL A 31 -3.01 -5.37 -11.48
N ASP A 32 -4.26 -5.38 -11.02
CA ASP A 32 -5.30 -4.46 -11.49
C ASP A 32 -5.16 -3.09 -10.80
N TRP A 33 -4.23 -2.28 -11.30
CA TRP A 33 -3.91 -0.95 -10.78
C TRP A 33 -5.08 0.03 -10.82
N GLU A 34 -6.00 -0.13 -11.78
CA GLU A 34 -7.16 0.73 -11.87
C GLU A 34 -8.14 0.42 -10.75
N LYS A 35 -8.42 -0.86 -10.51
CA LYS A 35 -9.23 -1.29 -9.37
C LYS A 35 -8.62 -0.86 -8.04
N LEU A 36 -7.31 -1.04 -7.86
CA LEU A 36 -6.63 -0.62 -6.62
C LEU A 36 -6.68 0.87 -6.39
N ASP A 37 -6.57 1.68 -7.46
CA ASP A 37 -6.69 3.12 -7.34
C ASP A 37 -8.11 3.58 -6.98
N GLN A 38 -9.14 2.87 -7.50
CA GLN A 38 -10.54 3.09 -7.15
C GLN A 38 -10.84 2.65 -5.71
N ASP A 39 -10.24 1.56 -5.28
CA ASP A 39 -10.34 1.03 -3.93
C ASP A 39 -9.68 1.95 -2.91
N ALA A 40 -8.46 2.44 -3.20
CA ALA A 40 -7.78 3.45 -2.40
C ALA A 40 -8.54 4.78 -2.34
N ALA A 41 -9.29 5.15 -3.40
CA ALA A 41 -10.10 6.37 -3.41
C ALA A 41 -11.26 6.35 -2.41
N LYS A 42 -11.65 5.18 -1.90
CA LYS A 42 -12.72 5.05 -0.89
C LYS A 42 -12.26 5.45 0.51
N LEU A 43 -10.94 5.48 0.75
CA LEU A 43 -10.37 5.80 2.06
C LEU A 43 -10.29 7.31 2.27
N SER A 44 -10.73 7.77 3.45
CA SER A 44 -10.34 9.10 3.92
C SER A 44 -8.85 9.15 4.27
N ILE A 45 -8.25 10.34 4.37
CA ILE A 45 -6.83 10.49 4.74
C ILE A 45 -6.50 9.78 6.07
N PRO A 46 -7.27 9.94 7.16
CA PRO A 46 -6.99 9.22 8.41
C PRO A 46 -7.13 7.71 8.27
N GLU A 47 -8.11 7.22 7.51
CA GLU A 47 -8.26 5.79 7.26
C GLU A 47 -7.11 5.24 6.41
N ALA A 48 -6.59 6.03 5.47
CA ALA A 48 -5.41 5.66 4.68
C ALA A 48 -4.16 5.53 5.56
N GLU A 49 -3.95 6.47 6.49
CA GLU A 49 -2.86 6.40 7.46
C GLU A 49 -2.99 5.16 8.37
N THR A 50 -4.17 4.90 8.92
CA THR A 50 -4.43 3.71 9.74
C THR A 50 -4.32 2.42 8.94
N PHE A 51 -4.79 2.40 7.69
CA PHE A 51 -4.73 1.22 6.83
C PHE A 51 -3.29 0.87 6.43
N CYS A 52 -2.46 1.89 6.19
CA CYS A 52 -1.07 1.70 5.83
C CYS A 52 -0.19 1.40 7.04
N ASN A 53 -0.33 2.14 8.13
CA ASN A 53 0.66 2.19 9.22
C ASN A 53 0.08 1.89 10.61
N GLY A 54 -1.23 1.65 10.71
CA GLY A 54 -1.91 1.38 11.97
C GLY A 54 -1.68 -0.03 12.50
N GLU A 55 -2.22 -0.31 13.69
CA GLU A 55 -2.18 -1.65 14.25
C GLU A 55 -2.98 -2.61 13.38
N LEU A 56 -2.55 -3.88 13.35
CA LEU A 56 -3.11 -4.92 12.47
C LEU A 56 -4.65 -5.00 12.56
N GLN A 57 -5.21 -4.94 13.76
CA GLN A 57 -6.65 -5.03 13.97
C GLN A 57 -7.42 -3.84 13.36
N GLU A 58 -6.80 -2.66 13.35
CA GLU A 58 -7.38 -1.44 12.81
C GLU A 58 -7.31 -1.44 11.27
N ALA A 59 -6.16 -1.85 10.72
CA ALA A 59 -6.01 -2.04 9.28
C ALA A 59 -6.97 -3.12 8.74
N GLN A 60 -7.12 -4.24 9.46
CA GLN A 60 -8.05 -5.30 9.08
C GLN A 60 -9.50 -4.83 9.12
N ALA A 61 -9.89 -4.04 10.13
CA ALA A 61 -11.24 -3.48 10.20
C ALA A 61 -11.56 -2.57 9.00
N ILE A 62 -10.57 -1.79 8.51
CA ILE A 62 -10.70 -0.97 7.31
C ILE A 62 -10.76 -1.85 6.05
N SER A 63 -9.92 -2.89 5.98
CA SER A 63 -9.94 -3.86 4.89
C SER A 63 -11.31 -4.52 4.74
N ASP A 64 -11.88 -5.00 5.85
CA ASP A 64 -13.17 -5.66 5.89
C ASP A 64 -14.32 -4.69 5.56
N LYS A 65 -14.23 -3.44 6.04
CA LYS A 65 -15.22 -2.39 5.76
C LYS A 65 -15.36 -2.08 4.27
N TYR A 66 -14.25 -2.04 3.54
CA TYR A 66 -14.23 -1.63 2.13
C TYR A 66 -14.01 -2.78 1.14
N GLY A 67 -13.77 -4.00 1.64
CA GLY A 67 -13.48 -5.18 0.83
C GLY A 67 -12.14 -5.11 0.11
N LEU A 68 -11.13 -4.54 0.76
CA LEU A 68 -9.79 -4.32 0.18
C LEU A 68 -8.96 -5.61 0.23
N HIS A 69 -8.11 -5.80 -0.78
CA HIS A 69 -7.12 -6.86 -0.81
C HIS A 69 -5.74 -6.33 -0.40
N LEU A 70 -5.05 -7.06 0.48
CA LEU A 70 -3.68 -6.74 0.90
C LEU A 70 -2.70 -6.96 -0.26
N LEU A 71 -1.82 -5.97 -0.49
CA LEU A 71 -0.91 -5.90 -1.65
C LEU A 71 0.54 -6.30 -1.33
N SER A 72 0.76 -7.12 -0.31
CA SER A 72 2.09 -7.49 0.21
C SER A 72 3.15 -7.77 -0.86
N ASN A 73 2.84 -8.62 -1.84
CA ASN A 73 3.78 -8.99 -2.91
C ASN A 73 4.06 -7.83 -3.86
N THR A 74 3.05 -7.04 -4.16
CA THR A 74 3.15 -5.86 -5.04
C THR A 74 4.05 -4.78 -4.45
N LEU A 75 4.03 -4.60 -3.12
CA LEU A 75 4.85 -3.61 -2.43
C LEU A 75 6.33 -4.03 -2.44
N ASN A 76 6.66 -5.32 -2.27
CA ASN A 76 8.05 -5.80 -2.30
C ASN A 76 8.77 -5.45 -3.61
N ASP A 77 8.07 -5.59 -4.74
CA ASP A 77 8.61 -5.25 -6.06
C ASP A 77 8.82 -3.74 -6.24
N ILE A 78 7.99 -2.92 -5.59
CA ILE A 78 8.07 -1.45 -5.64
C ILE A 78 9.19 -0.92 -4.73
N PHE A 79 9.41 -1.55 -3.57
CA PHE A 79 10.41 -1.14 -2.58
C PHE A 79 11.78 -1.81 -2.76
N ASP A 80 12.10 -2.29 -3.97
CA ASP A 80 13.41 -2.87 -4.33
C ASP A 80 13.87 -4.02 -3.40
N GLY A 81 12.93 -4.82 -2.92
CA GLY A 81 13.24 -5.91 -1.98
C GLY A 81 13.69 -5.44 -0.58
N HIS A 82 13.59 -4.14 -0.25
CA HIS A 82 13.89 -3.63 1.10
C HIS A 82 12.79 -3.89 2.12
N LEU A 83 11.66 -4.44 1.70
CA LEU A 83 10.66 -5.02 2.58
C LEU A 83 11.09 -6.40 3.10
N TYR A 84 12.28 -6.47 3.68
CA TYR A 84 12.58 -7.54 4.61
C TYR A 84 11.95 -7.15 5.96
N ASP A 85 10.80 -7.76 6.23
CA ASP A 85 10.15 -7.93 7.55
C ASP A 85 9.22 -6.86 8.15
N VAL A 86 8.65 -5.90 7.41
CA VAL A 86 7.57 -5.05 8.00
C VAL A 86 6.52 -4.61 6.97
N PHE A 87 5.63 -5.52 6.55
CA PHE A 87 4.19 -5.24 6.32
C PHE A 87 3.47 -6.57 6.51
N TYR A 88 2.99 -6.79 7.73
CA TYR A 88 2.48 -8.09 8.15
C TYR A 88 1.07 -8.37 7.61
N TYR A 89 0.95 -9.56 7.01
CA TYR A 89 -0.22 -10.41 7.10
C TYR A 89 -0.37 -10.91 8.55
N SER A 90 -1.56 -10.75 9.13
CA SER A 90 -2.37 -11.85 9.66
C SER A 90 -3.82 -11.43 9.84
#